data_AF-A0A931JX09-F1
#
_entry.id   AF-A0A931JX09-F1
#
_cell.length_a   1.000
_cell.length_b   1.000
_cell.length_c   1.000
_cell.angle_alpha   90.00
_cell.angle_beta   90.00
_cell.angle_gamma   90.00
#
_symmetry.space_group_name_H-M   'P 1'
#
loop_
_entity.id
_entity.type
_entity.pdbx_description
1 polymer ?
#
loop_
_entity_poly.entity_id
_entity_poly.type
_entity_poly.pdbx_seq_one_letter_code
_entity_poly.pdbx_strand_id
1 'polypeptide(L)'
;MKKTIRAMVAAAGVAAVVGVSGVAQAADTTIKYEVSTDGLNWSTSLNALPGTQIQVRTRVIWTGATQVVGLGQVGFQPVVSGWTAADHLETTAGTPVNPNDALNPSGNGPGGIGPIGSNATIPSGSVPDVPGAWGRVYPFATSGITSTSYLRGFLGTGTAAGLLRIARAQVTNWIGVGPTSGPLAANNWNGVGGVTVGQFSSALTAGHPEYPAFKFGTDVVVFKFGFTLGDSSDARTLSIDTPQRGLYHEGGGTAPPQLYGLTKSSWWLNENDVSFYNSYDSTAAEAAYVNVVPSPGMGVMVFAAGVVTLRRRR
;
A
#
# COMPACT_ATOMS: atom_id res chain seq x y z
N MET A 1 13.95 -43.25 28.72
CA MET A 1 14.37 -42.95 27.33
C MET A 1 13.49 -41.83 26.78
N LYS A 2 13.98 -40.59 26.74
CA LYS A 2 13.21 -39.43 26.23
C LYS A 2 13.46 -39.31 24.72
N LYS A 3 12.41 -39.48 23.91
CA LYS A 3 12.46 -39.31 22.46
C LYS A 3 12.37 -37.82 22.13
N THR A 4 13.49 -37.23 21.70
CA THR A 4 13.53 -35.86 21.19
C THR A 4 13.20 -35.91 19.70
N ILE A 5 11.98 -35.52 19.33
CA ILE A 5 11.59 -35.36 17.93
C ILE A 5 12.02 -33.94 17.51
N ARG A 6 13.10 -33.86 16.72
CA ARG A 6 13.51 -32.62 16.05
C ARG A 6 12.63 -32.45 14.82
N ALA A 7 11.72 -31.49 14.86
CA ALA A 7 10.97 -31.08 13.67
C ALA A 7 11.91 -30.27 12.75
N MET A 8 12.20 -30.82 11.56
CA MET A 8 12.79 -30.07 10.46
C MET A 8 11.77 -29.06 9.97
N VAL A 9 12.06 -27.77 10.14
CA VAL A 9 11.32 -26.69 9.48
C VAL A 9 11.71 -26.73 8.00
N ALA A 10 10.80 -27.22 7.17
CA ALA A 10 10.91 -27.15 5.73
C ALA A 10 10.68 -25.69 5.30
N ALA A 11 11.73 -25.03 4.81
CA ALA A 11 11.61 -23.78 4.07
C ALA A 11 10.81 -24.07 2.78
N ALA A 12 9.52 -23.73 2.79
CA ALA A 12 8.66 -23.83 1.63
C ALA A 12 9.18 -22.87 0.55
N GLY A 13 9.64 -23.44 -0.56
CA GLY A 13 10.13 -22.72 -1.71
C GLY A 13 9.06 -21.80 -2.28
N VAL A 14 9.45 -20.55 -2.54
CA VAL A 14 8.72 -19.59 -3.35
C VAL A 14 8.43 -20.25 -4.69
N ALA A 15 7.15 -20.55 -4.96
CA ALA A 15 6.71 -20.99 -6.28
C ALA A 15 6.92 -19.83 -7.26
N ALA A 16 8.01 -19.89 -8.02
CA ALA A 16 8.26 -18.98 -9.13
C ALA A 16 7.17 -19.20 -10.19
N VAL A 17 6.25 -18.24 -10.30
CA VAL A 17 5.31 -18.16 -11.40
C VAL A 17 6.13 -17.93 -12.68
N VAL A 18 6.36 -19.00 -13.44
CA VAL A 18 6.92 -18.93 -14.80
C VAL A 18 5.82 -18.38 -15.72
N GLY A 19 5.74 -17.06 -15.78
CA GLY A 19 4.85 -16.33 -16.68
C GLY A 19 5.55 -16.04 -18.01
N VAL A 20 4.83 -16.31 -19.10
CA VAL A 20 5.13 -15.92 -20.48
C VAL A 20 5.78 -14.55 -20.50
N SER A 21 7.01 -14.47 -21.01
CA SER A 21 7.75 -13.22 -21.23
C SER A 21 7.09 -12.42 -22.35
N GLY A 22 5.94 -11.83 -22.06
CA GLY A 22 5.40 -10.73 -22.85
C GLY A 22 6.43 -9.61 -22.82
N VAL A 23 6.67 -9.00 -23.98
CA VAL A 23 7.49 -7.79 -24.09
C VAL A 23 6.90 -6.79 -23.09
N ALA A 24 7.62 -6.51 -22.00
CA ALA A 24 7.18 -5.54 -21.01
C ALA A 24 7.19 -4.18 -21.71
N GLN A 25 6.01 -3.72 -22.13
CA GLN A 25 5.85 -2.36 -22.63
C GLN A 25 6.25 -1.43 -21.48
N ALA A 26 7.15 -0.49 -21.77
CA ALA A 26 7.53 0.52 -20.80
C ALA A 26 6.27 1.26 -20.34
N ALA A 27 6.08 1.33 -19.02
CA ALA A 27 4.99 2.09 -18.44
C ALA A 27 5.34 3.58 -18.46
N ASP A 28 4.36 4.41 -18.80
CA ASP A 28 4.48 5.88 -18.79
C ASP A 28 4.32 6.44 -17.37
N THR A 29 3.77 5.65 -16.45
CA THR A 29 3.64 5.97 -15.03
C THR A 29 4.10 4.82 -14.15
N THR A 30 4.90 5.16 -13.15
CA THR A 30 5.39 4.22 -12.14
C THR A 30 4.81 4.56 -10.77
N ILE A 31 4.13 3.59 -10.15
CA ILE A 31 3.79 3.61 -8.73
C ILE A 31 4.98 3.01 -7.97
N LYS A 32 5.73 3.83 -7.27
CA LYS A 32 6.91 3.41 -6.53
C LYS A 32 6.64 3.37 -5.03
N TYR A 33 6.90 2.22 -4.42
CA TYR A 33 6.88 2.08 -2.97
C TYR A 33 8.23 2.42 -2.37
N GLU A 34 8.20 3.09 -1.22
CA GLU A 34 9.38 3.34 -0.40
C GLU A 34 9.05 3.11 1.07
N VAL A 35 10.05 2.61 1.80
CA VAL A 35 9.98 2.22 3.20
C VAL A 35 10.94 3.06 4.03
N SER A 36 10.56 3.32 5.28
CA SER A 36 11.35 4.09 6.24
C SER A 36 11.03 3.63 7.67
N THR A 37 11.98 3.80 8.60
CA THR A 37 11.76 3.60 10.05
C THR A 37 11.57 4.91 10.80
N ASP A 38 11.91 6.05 10.19
CA ASP A 38 11.85 7.39 10.81
C ASP A 38 10.94 8.38 10.06
N GLY A 39 10.49 8.01 8.86
CA GLY A 39 9.69 8.85 7.98
C GLY A 39 10.48 9.97 7.29
N LEU A 40 11.81 10.00 7.45
CA LEU A 40 12.73 10.99 6.89
C LEU A 40 13.65 10.37 5.83
N ASN A 41 14.22 9.21 6.15
CA ASN A 41 15.11 8.46 5.27
C ASN A 41 14.30 7.37 4.55
N TRP A 42 14.11 7.53 3.25
CA TRP A 42 13.29 6.65 2.43
C TRP A 42 14.16 5.81 1.49
N SER A 43 13.81 4.53 1.35
CA SER A 43 14.54 3.58 0.51
C SER A 43 13.58 2.56 -0.10
N THR A 44 14.02 1.83 -1.13
CA THR A 44 13.27 0.69 -1.69
C THR A 44 13.55 -0.61 -0.92
N SER A 45 14.55 -0.64 -0.04
CA SER A 45 14.83 -1.78 0.82
C SER A 45 15.47 -1.32 2.12
N LEU A 46 14.98 -1.82 3.25
CA LEU A 46 15.59 -1.60 4.56
C LEU A 46 15.65 -2.89 5.40
N ASN A 47 16.62 -2.94 6.31
CA ASN A 47 16.67 -3.95 7.37
C ASN A 47 15.99 -3.39 8.62
N ALA A 48 15.17 -4.19 9.28
CA ALA A 48 14.47 -3.80 10.50
C ALA A 48 14.51 -4.92 11.54
N LEU A 49 14.46 -4.53 12.81
CA LEU A 49 14.34 -5.46 13.93
C LEU A 49 12.86 -5.77 14.19
N PRO A 50 12.54 -6.92 14.80
CA PRO A 50 11.21 -7.19 15.35
C PRO A 50 10.73 -6.04 16.25
N GLY A 51 9.42 -5.74 16.23
CA GLY A 51 8.85 -4.60 16.97
C GLY A 51 9.08 -3.22 16.34
N THR A 52 9.86 -3.11 15.26
CA THR A 52 10.10 -1.82 14.59
C THR A 52 8.85 -1.35 13.85
N GLN A 53 8.49 -0.08 14.02
CA GLN A 53 7.49 0.57 13.19
C GLN A 53 8.09 0.90 11.81
N ILE A 54 7.43 0.43 10.77
CA ILE A 54 7.72 0.70 9.37
C ILE A 54 6.71 1.71 8.84
N GLN A 55 7.22 2.77 8.23
CA GLN A 55 6.44 3.70 7.44
C GLN A 55 6.59 3.34 5.97
N VAL A 56 5.49 3.36 5.24
CA VAL A 56 5.46 3.17 3.79
C VAL A 56 4.88 4.42 3.15
N ARG A 57 5.51 4.89 2.07
CA ARG A 57 4.92 5.88 1.18
C ARG A 57 4.82 5.34 -0.24
N THR A 58 3.80 5.80 -0.94
CA THR A 58 3.58 5.54 -2.35
C THR A 58 3.85 6.82 -3.13
N ARG A 59 4.80 6.75 -4.06
CA ARG A 59 5.10 7.79 -5.04
C ARG A 59 4.47 7.43 -6.38
N VAL A 60 4.02 8.43 -7.09
CA VAL A 60 3.54 8.28 -8.47
C VAL A 60 4.44 9.14 -9.34
N ILE A 61 5.11 8.51 -10.29
CA ILE A 61 6.19 9.09 -11.09
C ILE A 61 5.80 9.01 -12.56
N TRP A 62 5.82 10.14 -13.26
CA TRP A 62 5.70 10.19 -14.71
C TRP A 62 7.04 9.87 -15.37
N THR A 63 7.02 8.88 -16.27
CA THR A 63 8.18 8.38 -17.04
C THR A 63 7.94 8.47 -18.55
N GLY A 64 6.74 8.86 -18.97
CA GLY A 64 6.38 9.02 -20.39
C GLY A 64 7.04 10.22 -21.07
N ALA A 65 6.97 10.23 -22.41
CA ALA A 65 7.60 11.29 -23.22
C ALA A 65 6.75 12.57 -23.32
N THR A 66 5.44 12.47 -23.12
CA THR A 66 4.53 13.63 -23.18
C THR A 66 4.79 14.58 -22.01
N GLN A 67 4.73 15.88 -22.25
CA GLN A 67 4.83 16.87 -21.18
C GLN A 67 3.55 16.86 -20.34
N VAL A 68 3.70 16.70 -19.03
CA VAL A 68 2.61 16.78 -18.05
C VAL A 68 2.99 17.78 -16.95
N VAL A 69 1.99 18.38 -16.31
CA VAL A 69 2.21 19.38 -15.24
C VAL A 69 1.89 18.87 -13.84
N GLY A 70 1.09 17.81 -13.71
CA GLY A 70 0.72 17.23 -12.42
C GLY A 70 -0.14 15.98 -12.54
N LEU A 71 -0.13 15.16 -11.50
CA LEU A 71 -0.97 13.94 -11.44
C LEU A 71 -2.44 14.33 -11.53
N GLY A 72 -3.22 13.68 -12.38
CA GLY A 72 -4.68 13.80 -12.44
C GLY A 72 -5.34 12.86 -11.45
N GLN A 73 -5.27 11.56 -11.72
CA GLN A 73 -5.75 10.51 -10.83
C GLN A 73 -5.01 9.20 -11.02
N VAL A 74 -4.98 8.37 -9.99
CA VAL A 74 -4.62 6.95 -10.07
C VAL A 74 -5.35 6.16 -8.99
N GLY A 75 -5.67 4.89 -9.30
CA GLY A 75 -6.22 3.95 -8.33
C GLY A 75 -5.36 2.70 -8.22
N PHE A 76 -5.15 2.20 -7.00
CA PHE A 76 -4.33 1.02 -6.75
C PHE A 76 -4.69 0.33 -5.43
N GLN A 77 -4.38 -0.97 -5.31
CA GLN A 77 -4.55 -1.76 -4.09
C GLN A 77 -3.17 -2.25 -3.60
N PRO A 78 -2.55 -1.57 -2.62
CA PRO A 78 -1.31 -2.03 -2.02
C PRO A 78 -1.47 -3.41 -1.38
N VAL A 79 -0.46 -4.25 -1.54
CA VAL A 79 -0.34 -5.57 -0.91
C VAL A 79 1.02 -5.67 -0.23
N VAL A 80 1.02 -6.15 1.01
CA VAL A 80 2.21 -6.56 1.75
C VAL A 80 2.24 -8.09 1.78
N SER A 81 3.24 -8.71 1.17
CA SER A 81 3.50 -10.14 1.27
C SER A 81 4.44 -10.45 2.44
N GLY A 82 4.44 -11.69 2.92
CA GLY A 82 5.23 -12.09 4.10
C GLY A 82 4.64 -11.57 5.42
N TRP A 83 3.37 -11.14 5.39
CA TRP A 83 2.64 -10.69 6.56
C TRP A 83 2.37 -11.85 7.51
N THR A 84 2.47 -11.61 8.81
CA THR A 84 2.19 -12.61 9.85
C THR A 84 1.11 -12.11 10.81
N ALA A 85 0.54 -13.03 11.60
CA ALA A 85 -0.46 -12.66 12.61
C ALA A 85 0.10 -11.77 13.74
N ALA A 86 1.44 -11.67 13.85
CA ALA A 86 2.11 -10.82 14.83
C ALA A 86 2.36 -9.40 14.31
N ASP A 87 2.18 -9.14 13.01
CA ASP A 87 2.33 -7.80 12.44
C ASP A 87 1.06 -6.97 12.66
N HIS A 88 1.24 -5.67 12.88
CA HIS A 88 0.15 -4.76 13.21
C HIS A 88 0.12 -3.59 12.23
N LEU A 89 -0.98 -3.43 11.50
CA LEU A 89 -1.20 -2.25 10.66
C LEU A 89 -1.48 -1.02 11.54
N GLU A 90 -0.81 0.10 11.27
CA GLU A 90 -1.03 1.36 11.98
C GLU A 90 -2.30 2.05 11.49
N THR A 91 -3.03 2.67 12.42
CA THR A 91 -4.22 3.47 12.12
C THR A 91 -4.03 4.90 12.63
N THR A 92 -4.79 5.85 12.07
CA THR A 92 -4.59 7.29 12.33
C THR A 92 -5.03 7.72 13.74
N ALA A 93 -5.79 6.89 14.45
CA ALA A 93 -5.89 7.02 15.90
C ALA A 93 -4.62 6.39 16.47
N GLY A 94 -3.77 7.17 17.15
CA GLY A 94 -2.49 6.73 17.75
C GLY A 94 -2.59 5.66 18.84
N THR A 95 -3.61 4.82 18.79
CA THR A 95 -3.80 3.60 19.55
C THR A 95 -3.78 2.45 18.54
N PRO A 96 -2.93 1.42 18.68
CA PRO A 96 -2.97 0.23 17.83
C PRO A 96 -4.38 -0.37 17.89
N VAL A 97 -5.19 -0.16 16.85
CA VAL A 97 -6.52 -0.77 16.77
C VAL A 97 -6.31 -2.16 16.20
N ASN A 98 -6.65 -3.18 17.00
CA ASN A 98 -6.74 -4.54 16.50
C ASN A 98 -7.63 -4.51 15.24
N PRO A 99 -7.25 -5.12 14.10
CA PRO A 99 -8.04 -5.08 12.86
C PRO A 99 -9.49 -5.63 13.00
N ASN A 100 -9.81 -6.26 14.13
CA ASN A 100 -11.15 -6.71 14.52
C ASN A 100 -11.95 -5.72 15.38
N ASP A 101 -11.34 -4.64 15.85
CA ASP A 101 -11.95 -3.72 16.81
C ASP A 101 -12.57 -2.52 16.09
N ALA A 102 -13.83 -2.70 15.72
CA ALA A 102 -14.63 -1.67 15.10
C ALA A 102 -15.30 -0.82 16.19
N LEU A 103 -14.82 0.41 16.45
CA LEU A 103 -15.61 1.66 16.55
C LEU A 103 -14.73 2.80 17.13
N ASN A 104 -14.36 3.81 16.33
CA ASN A 104 -13.71 5.03 16.83
C ASN A 104 -14.45 6.28 16.30
N PRO A 105 -14.86 7.23 17.16
CA PRO A 105 -15.63 8.43 16.80
C PRO A 105 -14.83 9.57 16.14
N SER A 106 -13.54 9.40 15.81
CA SER A 106 -12.65 10.47 15.31
C SER A 106 -12.73 10.80 13.80
N GLY A 107 -13.80 10.43 13.10
CA GLY A 107 -13.89 10.62 11.64
C GLY A 107 -13.00 9.66 10.84
N ASN A 108 -12.37 8.70 11.52
CA ASN A 108 -11.78 7.52 10.93
C ASN A 108 -12.82 6.39 10.92
N GLY A 109 -12.81 5.55 9.89
CA GLY A 109 -13.59 4.31 9.95
C GLY A 109 -13.08 3.42 11.09
N PRO A 110 -13.93 2.57 11.67
CA PRO A 110 -13.49 1.61 12.67
C PRO A 110 -12.35 0.71 12.13
N GLY A 111 -11.12 0.85 12.66
CA GLY A 111 -9.94 0.14 12.14
C GLY A 111 -9.43 0.62 10.77
N GLY A 112 -9.75 1.86 10.38
CA GLY A 112 -9.39 2.44 9.09
C GLY A 112 -8.01 3.12 9.04
N ILE A 113 -7.45 3.18 7.82
CA ILE A 113 -6.25 3.96 7.49
C ILE A 113 -6.70 5.34 6.99
N GLY A 114 -6.33 6.39 7.73
CA GLY A 114 -6.60 7.76 7.34
C GLY A 114 -8.04 8.24 7.58
N PRO A 115 -8.24 9.56 7.42
CA PRO A 115 -9.54 10.19 7.61
C PRO A 115 -10.51 9.88 6.48
N ILE A 116 -11.80 9.87 6.83
CA ILE A 116 -12.92 9.83 5.89
C ILE A 116 -13.10 11.22 5.25
N GLY A 117 -13.54 11.27 4.00
CA GLY A 117 -13.89 12.51 3.30
C GLY A 117 -13.14 12.71 1.98
N SER A 118 -13.17 13.93 1.45
CA SER A 118 -12.27 14.40 0.40
C SER A 118 -11.42 15.57 0.91
N ASN A 119 -10.54 16.12 0.08
CA ASN A 119 -9.84 17.36 0.45
C ASN A 119 -10.78 18.54 0.75
N ALA A 120 -12.01 18.51 0.23
CA ALA A 120 -13.00 19.59 0.33
C ALA A 120 -14.07 19.37 1.41
N THR A 121 -13.98 18.29 2.19
CA THR A 121 -14.93 18.02 3.28
C THR A 121 -14.37 18.49 4.62
N ILE A 122 -15.26 18.65 5.60
CA ILE A 122 -14.90 18.84 7.01
C ILE A 122 -15.44 17.62 7.78
N PRO A 123 -14.59 16.77 8.38
CA PRO A 123 -13.12 16.82 8.35
C PRO A 123 -12.54 16.48 6.97
N SER A 124 -11.30 16.92 6.72
CA SER A 124 -10.58 16.63 5.47
C SER A 124 -10.25 15.14 5.38
N GLY A 125 -10.53 14.52 4.23
CA GLY A 125 -10.18 13.13 3.93
C GLY A 125 -8.72 12.90 3.53
N SER A 126 -7.84 13.85 3.84
CA SER A 126 -6.41 13.84 3.52
C SER A 126 -5.53 14.00 4.76
N VAL A 127 -4.26 13.64 4.63
CA VAL A 127 -3.24 13.85 5.65
C VAL A 127 -2.07 14.69 5.12
N PRO A 128 -1.37 15.44 5.98
CA PRO A 128 -0.11 16.09 5.59
C PRO A 128 0.98 15.07 5.28
N ASP A 129 1.93 15.42 4.41
CA ASP A 129 3.11 14.58 4.15
C ASP A 129 4.16 14.75 5.25
N VAL A 130 3.88 14.20 6.42
CA VAL A 130 4.78 14.21 7.59
C VAL A 130 4.90 12.80 8.18
N PRO A 131 5.98 12.47 8.92
CA PRO A 131 6.11 11.18 9.59
C PRO A 131 4.90 10.85 10.48
N GLY A 132 4.48 9.59 10.51
CA GLY A 132 3.36 9.13 11.35
C GLY A 132 1.95 9.49 10.86
N ALA A 133 1.82 10.20 9.74
CA ALA A 133 0.54 10.52 9.14
C ALA A 133 0.15 9.48 8.08
N TRP A 134 -0.95 8.76 8.32
CA TRP A 134 -1.43 7.66 7.47
C TRP A 134 -2.69 8.03 6.72
N GLY A 135 -2.74 7.74 5.42
CA GLY A 135 -3.86 8.04 4.54
C GLY A 135 -3.42 8.59 3.20
N ARG A 136 -4.38 9.19 2.48
CA ARG A 136 -4.12 9.86 1.21
C ARG A 136 -3.50 11.22 1.49
N VAL A 137 -2.37 11.49 0.87
CA VAL A 137 -1.56 12.68 1.12
C VAL A 137 -2.19 13.88 0.43
N TYR A 138 -2.28 15.01 1.13
CA TYR A 138 -2.76 16.28 0.57
C TYR A 138 -1.87 16.74 -0.60
N PRO A 139 -2.42 17.20 -1.75
CA PRO A 139 -3.84 17.43 -2.04
C PRO A 139 -4.49 16.28 -2.85
N PHE A 140 -4.00 15.05 -2.72
CA PHE A 140 -4.39 13.95 -3.60
C PHE A 140 -5.60 13.14 -3.13
N ALA A 141 -6.38 13.63 -2.15
CA ALA A 141 -7.58 12.97 -1.64
C ALA A 141 -8.90 13.52 -2.23
N THR A 142 -8.96 13.81 -3.55
CA THR A 142 -10.15 14.47 -4.13
C THR A 142 -11.39 13.59 -4.17
N SER A 143 -11.25 12.29 -4.43
CA SER A 143 -12.40 11.37 -4.40
C SER A 143 -12.89 11.21 -2.96
N GLY A 144 -14.12 11.59 -2.65
CA GLY A 144 -14.65 11.37 -1.30
C GLY A 144 -14.65 9.89 -0.92
N ILE A 145 -14.02 9.55 0.21
CA ILE A 145 -14.23 8.27 0.89
C ILE A 145 -15.25 8.51 2.01
N THR A 146 -16.13 7.55 2.29
CA THR A 146 -17.22 7.66 3.27
C THR A 146 -17.01 6.75 4.47
N SER A 147 -17.86 6.87 5.50
CA SER A 147 -17.87 5.96 6.65
C SER A 147 -18.20 4.50 6.30
N THR A 148 -18.77 4.27 5.11
CA THR A 148 -19.03 2.93 4.57
C THR A 148 -17.93 2.46 3.61
N SER A 149 -17.01 3.34 3.21
CA SER A 149 -15.98 3.07 2.21
C SER A 149 -14.54 3.40 2.60
N TYR A 150 -14.30 3.66 3.89
CA TYR A 150 -12.99 3.92 4.46
C TYR A 150 -11.93 2.89 4.05
N LEU A 151 -10.67 3.31 3.96
CA LEU A 151 -9.56 2.40 3.69
C LEU A 151 -9.25 1.57 4.93
N ARG A 152 -8.97 0.28 4.78
CA ARG A 152 -8.55 -0.60 5.87
C ARG A 152 -7.64 -1.71 5.36
N GLY A 153 -6.99 -2.38 6.30
CA GLY A 153 -6.29 -3.64 6.06
C GLY A 153 -7.25 -4.82 5.93
N PHE A 154 -6.97 -5.71 4.99
CA PHE A 154 -7.60 -7.01 4.80
C PHE A 154 -6.52 -8.09 4.85
N LEU A 155 -6.63 -8.99 5.82
CA LEU A 155 -5.76 -10.17 5.89
C LEU A 155 -6.29 -11.24 4.94
N GLY A 156 -5.42 -11.74 4.07
CA GLY A 156 -5.76 -12.83 3.18
C GLY A 156 -5.89 -14.16 3.92
N THR A 157 -6.78 -15.01 3.43
CA THR A 157 -7.01 -16.37 3.92
C THR A 157 -6.83 -17.38 2.77
N GLY A 158 -6.71 -18.66 3.09
CA GLY A 158 -6.54 -19.71 2.06
C GLY A 158 -5.32 -19.47 1.17
N THR A 159 -5.53 -19.31 -0.13
CA THR A 159 -4.45 -19.03 -1.11
C THR A 159 -3.83 -17.64 -0.98
N ALA A 160 -4.48 -16.73 -0.23
CA ALA A 160 -3.95 -15.41 0.09
C ALA A 160 -3.38 -15.33 1.52
N ALA A 161 -3.22 -16.45 2.23
CA ALA A 161 -2.62 -16.46 3.55
C ALA A 161 -1.20 -15.85 3.53
N GLY A 162 -0.89 -15.02 4.52
CA GLY A 162 0.38 -14.29 4.60
C GLY A 162 0.43 -12.99 3.79
N LEU A 163 -0.72 -12.53 3.30
CA LEU A 163 -0.86 -11.24 2.62
C LEU A 163 -1.71 -10.27 3.44
N LEU A 164 -1.32 -9.01 3.47
CA LEU A 164 -2.15 -7.87 3.86
C LEU A 164 -2.46 -7.06 2.62
N ARG A 165 -3.73 -6.67 2.41
CA ARG A 165 -4.14 -5.73 1.35
C ARG A 165 -4.75 -4.48 1.96
N ILE A 166 -4.46 -3.33 1.37
CA ILE A 166 -5.14 -2.08 1.68
C ILE A 166 -6.18 -1.78 0.59
N ALA A 167 -7.45 -1.69 1.00
CA ALA A 167 -8.57 -1.39 0.12
C ALA A 167 -9.70 -0.70 0.90
N ARG A 168 -10.77 -0.28 0.21
CA ARG A 168 -11.98 0.28 0.80
C ARG A 168 -12.80 -0.80 1.51
N ALA A 169 -13.51 -0.42 2.57
CA ALA A 169 -14.25 -1.35 3.43
C ALA A 169 -15.30 -2.21 2.71
N GLN A 170 -15.96 -1.70 1.67
CA GLN A 170 -16.94 -2.48 0.90
C GLN A 170 -16.32 -3.54 -0.03
N VAL A 171 -14.99 -3.61 -0.14
CA VAL A 171 -14.28 -4.56 -0.99
C VAL A 171 -14.07 -5.87 -0.24
N THR A 172 -14.85 -6.89 -0.60
CA THR A 172 -14.88 -8.16 0.15
C THR A 172 -14.06 -9.28 -0.46
N ASN A 173 -13.85 -9.35 -1.79
CA ASN A 173 -13.02 -10.42 -2.37
C ASN A 173 -11.57 -9.98 -2.51
N TRP A 174 -10.66 -10.93 -2.64
CA TRP A 174 -9.26 -10.65 -2.91
C TRP A 174 -9.03 -10.14 -4.34
N ILE A 175 -7.89 -9.49 -4.58
CA ILE A 175 -7.51 -9.01 -5.91
C ILE A 175 -7.53 -10.17 -6.90
N GLY A 176 -8.22 -9.98 -8.03
CA GLY A 176 -8.34 -11.00 -9.07
C GLY A 176 -9.37 -12.11 -8.79
N VAL A 177 -10.13 -12.03 -7.69
CA VAL A 177 -11.20 -12.97 -7.34
C VAL A 177 -12.58 -12.31 -7.52
N GLY A 178 -13.54 -13.06 -8.05
CA GLY A 178 -14.92 -12.59 -8.26
C GLY A 178 -15.21 -12.20 -9.71
N PRO A 179 -16.37 -11.55 -9.96
CA PRO A 179 -16.79 -11.14 -11.30
C PRO A 179 -15.75 -10.24 -11.97
N THR A 180 -15.47 -10.51 -13.25
CA THR A 180 -14.55 -9.70 -14.08
C THR A 180 -15.28 -8.64 -14.91
N SER A 181 -16.61 -8.63 -14.89
CA SER A 181 -17.46 -7.67 -15.60
C SER A 181 -18.66 -7.20 -14.76
N GLY A 182 -19.26 -6.08 -15.18
CA GLY A 182 -20.43 -5.47 -14.53
C GLY A 182 -20.09 -4.71 -13.23
N PRO A 183 -21.12 -4.14 -12.55
CA PRO A 183 -20.92 -3.28 -11.38
C PRO A 183 -20.18 -3.96 -10.21
N LEU A 184 -20.26 -5.29 -10.11
CA LEU A 184 -19.60 -6.07 -9.06
C LEU A 184 -18.09 -6.30 -9.34
N ALA A 185 -17.62 -6.09 -10.57
CA ALA A 185 -16.20 -6.21 -10.91
C ALA A 185 -15.35 -5.07 -10.32
N ALA A 186 -15.97 -3.91 -10.08
CA ALA A 186 -15.35 -2.74 -9.48
C ALA A 186 -14.77 -3.01 -8.09
N ASN A 187 -15.21 -4.08 -7.43
CA ASN A 187 -14.74 -4.41 -6.10
C ASN A 187 -13.33 -5.02 -6.12
N ASN A 188 -12.93 -5.80 -7.14
CA ASN A 188 -11.75 -6.69 -6.97
C ASN A 188 -10.81 -6.82 -8.16
N TRP A 189 -11.20 -6.33 -9.34
CA TRP A 189 -10.48 -6.61 -10.59
C TRP A 189 -9.87 -5.40 -11.29
N ASN A 190 -10.21 -4.18 -10.86
CA ASN A 190 -9.87 -2.96 -11.61
C ASN A 190 -9.34 -1.84 -10.72
N GLY A 191 -8.79 -2.12 -9.54
CA GLY A 191 -8.20 -1.11 -8.64
C GLY A 191 -9.16 -0.07 -8.03
N VAL A 192 -10.41 0.05 -8.50
CA VAL A 192 -11.41 1.03 -8.04
C VAL A 192 -11.74 0.85 -6.56
N GLY A 193 -11.78 -0.40 -6.11
CA GLY A 193 -11.95 -0.74 -4.71
C GLY A 193 -10.78 -0.37 -3.80
N GLY A 194 -9.65 0.08 -4.36
CA GLY A 194 -8.44 0.39 -3.62
C GLY A 194 -8.34 1.82 -3.10
N VAL A 195 -7.09 2.23 -2.92
CA VAL A 195 -6.68 3.60 -2.69
C VAL A 195 -6.92 4.37 -3.99
N THR A 196 -7.80 5.37 -3.94
CA THR A 196 -8.02 6.28 -5.07
C THR A 196 -7.50 7.65 -4.69
N VAL A 197 -6.58 8.14 -5.51
CA VAL A 197 -5.94 9.43 -5.35
C VAL A 197 -6.10 10.25 -6.62
N GLY A 198 -6.14 11.56 -6.46
CA GLY A 198 -6.19 12.51 -7.55
C GLY A 198 -6.25 13.93 -7.03
N GLN A 199 -6.03 14.89 -7.91
CA GLN A 199 -6.17 16.32 -7.63
C GLN A 199 -7.02 16.99 -8.70
N PHE A 200 -7.73 18.05 -8.32
CA PHE A 200 -8.42 18.92 -9.27
C PHE A 200 -7.39 19.80 -9.97
N SER A 201 -7.64 20.16 -11.24
CA SER A 201 -6.87 21.17 -11.96
C SER A 201 -7.12 22.57 -11.41
N SER A 202 -6.24 23.53 -11.69
CA SER A 202 -6.43 24.94 -11.29
C SER A 202 -7.77 25.49 -11.77
N ALA A 203 -8.15 25.19 -13.03
CA ALA A 203 -9.42 25.63 -13.60
C ALA A 203 -10.65 25.09 -12.84
N LEU A 204 -10.61 23.84 -12.37
CA LEU A 204 -11.70 23.24 -11.60
C LEU A 204 -11.78 23.77 -10.16
N THR A 205 -10.67 24.30 -9.64
CA THR A 205 -10.62 24.92 -8.29
C THR A 205 -10.89 26.43 -8.29
N ALA A 206 -10.98 27.05 -9.47
CA ALA A 206 -11.20 28.50 -9.59
C ALA A 206 -12.52 28.90 -8.92
N GLY A 207 -12.45 29.77 -7.92
CA GLY A 207 -13.63 30.25 -7.16
C GLY A 207 -14.07 29.35 -5.99
N HIS A 208 -13.32 28.28 -5.70
CA HIS A 208 -13.63 27.31 -4.65
C HIS A 208 -12.49 27.24 -3.63
N PRO A 209 -12.46 28.13 -2.62
CA PRO A 209 -11.39 28.19 -1.62
C PRO A 209 -11.29 26.93 -0.75
N GLU A 210 -12.34 26.09 -0.73
CA GLU A 210 -12.34 24.78 -0.07
C GLU A 210 -11.50 23.73 -0.79
N TYR A 211 -11.21 23.92 -2.09
CA TYR A 211 -10.32 23.01 -2.80
C TYR A 211 -8.86 23.37 -2.58
N PRO A 212 -8.00 22.36 -2.45
CA PRO A 212 -6.57 22.60 -2.37
C PRO A 212 -6.05 23.23 -3.67
N ALA A 213 -5.00 24.05 -3.55
CA ALA A 213 -4.28 24.54 -4.72
C ALA A 213 -3.69 23.39 -5.54
N PHE A 214 -3.63 23.57 -6.86
CA PHE A 214 -3.01 22.63 -7.77
C PHE A 214 -1.55 22.36 -7.39
N LYS A 215 -1.16 21.09 -7.31
CA LYS A 215 0.23 20.70 -7.04
C LYS A 215 0.90 20.28 -8.34
N PHE A 216 1.83 21.13 -8.78
CA PHE A 216 2.74 20.82 -9.87
C PHE A 216 3.73 19.72 -9.49
N GLY A 217 4.13 18.93 -10.49
CA GLY A 217 5.20 17.95 -10.36
C GLY A 217 4.87 16.61 -11.00
N THR A 218 5.91 15.96 -11.50
CA THR A 218 5.87 14.62 -12.12
C THR A 218 6.19 13.50 -11.14
N ASP A 219 6.50 13.83 -9.90
CA ASP A 219 6.94 12.89 -8.88
C ASP A 219 6.34 13.30 -7.53
N VAL A 220 5.29 12.60 -7.12
CA VAL A 220 4.43 13.03 -6.02
C VAL A 220 4.16 11.89 -5.06
N VAL A 221 4.21 12.19 -3.75
CA VAL A 221 3.74 11.27 -2.71
C VAL A 221 2.23 11.40 -2.60
N VAL A 222 1.52 10.28 -2.75
CA VAL A 222 0.04 10.28 -2.83
C VAL A 222 -0.63 9.51 -1.70
N PHE A 223 0.07 8.57 -1.08
CA PHE A 223 -0.49 7.71 -0.04
C PHE A 223 0.60 7.26 0.94
N LYS A 224 0.25 7.16 2.23
CA LYS A 224 1.11 6.66 3.29
C LYS A 224 0.35 5.71 4.19
N PHE A 225 1.02 4.68 4.67
CA PHE A 225 0.52 3.80 5.71
C PHE A 225 1.70 3.30 6.54
N GLY A 226 1.44 2.86 7.76
CA GLY A 226 2.46 2.30 8.63
C GLY A 226 2.08 0.90 9.08
N PHE A 227 3.06 0.13 9.52
CA PHE A 227 2.83 -1.09 10.28
C PHE A 227 3.97 -1.36 11.26
N THR A 228 3.68 -1.99 12.38
CA THR A 228 4.69 -2.49 13.33
C THR A 228 4.94 -3.97 13.08
N LEU A 229 6.22 -4.33 12.96
CA LEU A 229 6.65 -5.72 12.82
C LEU A 229 6.38 -6.49 14.12
N GLY A 230 5.90 -7.73 14.00
CA GLY A 230 5.73 -8.59 15.18
C GLY A 230 7.05 -8.92 15.89
N ASP A 231 6.96 -9.40 17.13
CA ASP A 231 8.12 -9.66 18.00
C ASP A 231 8.91 -10.93 17.63
N SER A 232 8.51 -11.67 16.59
CA SER A 232 9.26 -12.86 16.17
C SER A 232 10.64 -12.47 15.64
N SER A 233 11.67 -13.12 16.17
CA SER A 233 13.06 -13.01 15.72
C SER A 233 13.36 -13.75 14.42
N ASP A 234 12.38 -14.42 13.83
CA ASP A 234 12.58 -15.17 12.59
C ASP A 234 12.89 -14.22 11.43
N ALA A 235 13.96 -14.54 10.70
CA ALA A 235 14.30 -13.79 9.50
C ALA A 235 13.20 -13.98 8.45
N ARG A 236 12.67 -12.87 7.93
CA ARG A 236 11.72 -12.87 6.81
C ARG A 236 11.84 -11.60 5.99
N THR A 237 11.31 -11.64 4.77
CA THR A 237 11.22 -10.46 3.91
C THR A 237 9.75 -10.15 3.67
N LEU A 238 9.35 -8.93 3.94
CA LEU A 238 8.06 -8.41 3.50
C LEU A 238 8.28 -7.68 2.16
N SER A 239 7.43 -7.94 1.17
CA SER A 239 7.39 -7.15 -0.07
C SER A 239 6.14 -6.28 -0.09
N ILE A 240 6.30 -5.01 -0.41
CA ILE A 240 5.20 -4.05 -0.55
C ILE A 240 5.08 -3.72 -2.03
N ASP A 241 3.94 -4.02 -2.63
CA ASP A 241 3.72 -3.85 -4.07
C ASP A 241 2.25 -3.55 -4.40
N THR A 242 1.94 -3.27 -5.67
CA THR A 242 0.60 -3.38 -6.24
C THR A 242 0.60 -4.39 -7.38
N PRO A 243 -0.03 -5.56 -7.20
CA PRO A 243 -0.22 -6.51 -8.29
C PRO A 243 -0.90 -5.84 -9.49
N GLN A 244 -0.60 -6.24 -10.72
CA GLN A 244 -1.16 -5.63 -11.93
C GLN A 244 -2.71 -5.59 -11.95
N ARG A 245 -3.37 -6.59 -11.35
CA ARG A 245 -4.85 -6.64 -11.20
C ARG A 245 -5.39 -5.71 -10.11
N GLY A 246 -4.51 -5.21 -9.24
CA GLY A 246 -4.81 -4.23 -8.21
C GLY A 246 -4.72 -2.78 -8.70
N LEU A 247 -4.16 -2.55 -9.90
CA LEU A 247 -4.12 -1.23 -10.54
C LEU A 247 -5.48 -0.85 -11.14
N TYR A 248 -5.70 0.45 -11.33
CA TYR A 248 -6.93 0.96 -11.93
C TYR A 248 -7.07 0.57 -13.41
N HIS A 249 -8.23 0.05 -13.80
CA HIS A 249 -8.59 -0.22 -15.20
C HIS A 249 -9.90 0.50 -15.54
N GLU A 250 -9.92 1.27 -16.63
CA GLU A 250 -11.16 1.83 -17.18
C GLU A 250 -11.88 0.77 -18.04
N GLY A 251 -13.19 0.58 -17.83
CA GLY A 251 -13.97 -0.39 -18.59
C GLY A 251 -15.09 -1.14 -17.85
N GLY A 252 -15.49 -0.69 -16.65
CA GLY A 252 -16.54 -1.34 -15.84
C GLY A 252 -17.99 -1.24 -16.35
N GLY A 253 -18.20 -1.07 -17.66
CA GLY A 253 -19.52 -1.07 -18.29
C GLY A 253 -20.02 -2.46 -18.68
N THR A 254 -21.20 -2.52 -19.32
CA THR A 254 -21.83 -3.73 -19.90
C THR A 254 -21.06 -4.34 -21.08
N ALA A 255 -19.94 -3.73 -21.50
CA ALA A 255 -19.12 -4.26 -22.57
C ALA A 255 -18.43 -5.58 -22.14
N PRO A 256 -18.39 -6.60 -23.00
CA PRO A 256 -17.77 -7.88 -22.67
C PRO A 256 -16.28 -7.69 -22.29
N PRO A 257 -15.76 -8.48 -21.34
CA PRO A 257 -14.45 -8.31 -20.70
C PRO A 257 -13.27 -8.74 -21.58
N GLN A 258 -13.34 -8.49 -22.88
CA GLN A 258 -12.30 -8.90 -23.82
C GLN A 258 -11.37 -7.71 -24.09
N LEU A 259 -10.11 -7.90 -23.67
CA LEU A 259 -8.92 -7.09 -23.98
C LEU A 259 -8.72 -5.84 -23.10
N TYR A 260 -8.32 -6.11 -21.86
CA TYR A 260 -7.31 -5.38 -21.07
C TYR A 260 -6.86 -4.03 -21.66
N GLY A 261 -7.68 -3.00 -21.44
CA GLY A 261 -7.21 -1.61 -21.54
C GLY A 261 -6.04 -1.43 -20.59
N LEU A 262 -5.05 -0.64 -21.00
CA LEU A 262 -3.88 -0.31 -20.19
C LEU A 262 -4.31 0.05 -18.77
N THR A 263 -3.54 -0.37 -17.77
CA THR A 263 -3.67 0.16 -16.40
C THR A 263 -3.54 1.66 -16.48
N LYS A 264 -4.53 2.41 -16.00
CA LYS A 264 -4.62 3.85 -16.28
C LYS A 264 -4.30 4.71 -15.07
N SER A 265 -3.35 5.59 -15.25
CA SER A 265 -3.27 6.88 -14.56
C SER A 265 -3.68 7.98 -15.53
N SER A 266 -4.13 9.13 -15.01
CA SER A 266 -4.24 10.34 -15.80
C SER A 266 -3.34 11.43 -15.26
N TRP A 267 -2.85 12.28 -16.15
CA TRP A 267 -1.98 13.41 -15.86
C TRP A 267 -2.50 14.67 -16.55
N TRP A 268 -2.47 15.79 -15.85
CA TRP A 268 -2.83 17.07 -16.44
C TRP A 268 -1.74 17.51 -17.43
N LEU A 269 -2.13 17.88 -18.65
CA LEU A 269 -1.20 18.39 -19.67
C LEU A 269 -0.94 19.88 -19.44
N ASN A 270 -1.92 20.58 -18.89
CA ASN A 270 -1.81 21.95 -18.39
C ASN A 270 -2.72 22.15 -17.17
N GLU A 271 -2.49 23.21 -16.40
CA GLU A 271 -3.24 23.47 -15.16
C GLU A 271 -4.70 23.91 -15.39
N ASN A 272 -5.03 24.32 -16.62
CA ASN A 272 -6.36 24.80 -16.99
C ASN A 272 -7.22 23.71 -17.65
N ASP A 273 -6.70 22.49 -17.73
CA ASP A 273 -7.44 21.35 -18.24
C ASP A 273 -8.67 21.08 -17.37
N VAL A 274 -9.84 20.89 -18.00
CA VAL A 274 -11.11 20.63 -17.28
C VAL A 274 -11.56 19.18 -17.37
N SER A 275 -10.82 18.33 -18.10
CA SER A 275 -11.16 16.93 -18.34
C SER A 275 -10.10 16.00 -17.76
N PHE A 276 -10.53 15.15 -16.81
CA PHE A 276 -9.71 14.11 -16.18
C PHE A 276 -9.24 13.01 -17.15
N TYR A 277 -9.78 12.99 -18.36
CA TYR A 277 -9.70 11.88 -19.32
C TYR A 277 -8.83 12.20 -20.55
N ASN A 278 -8.07 13.29 -20.52
CA ASN A 278 -7.28 13.74 -21.67
C ASN A 278 -6.00 12.92 -21.89
N SER A 279 -5.49 12.25 -20.85
CA SER A 279 -4.34 11.36 -20.92
C SER A 279 -4.64 10.10 -20.12
N TYR A 280 -4.45 8.95 -20.76
CA TYR A 280 -4.58 7.67 -20.12
C TYR A 280 -3.35 6.87 -20.44
N ASP A 281 -2.55 6.71 -19.40
CA ASP A 281 -1.17 6.29 -19.54
C ASP A 281 -0.96 4.97 -18.83
N SER A 282 -0.08 4.16 -19.40
CA SER A 282 0.23 2.83 -18.89
C SER A 282 0.88 2.94 -17.51
N THR A 283 0.38 2.17 -16.54
CA THR A 283 0.88 2.20 -15.14
C THR A 283 1.53 0.87 -14.75
N ALA A 284 2.72 0.93 -14.16
CA ALA A 284 3.39 -0.20 -13.50
C ALA A 284 3.68 0.12 -12.03
N ALA A 285 3.95 -0.91 -11.23
CA ALA A 285 4.33 -0.77 -9.83
C ALA A 285 5.78 -1.25 -9.61
N GLU A 286 6.53 -0.54 -8.78
CA GLU A 286 7.85 -0.92 -8.28
C GLU A 286 7.74 -1.20 -6.78
N ALA A 287 8.07 -2.44 -6.40
CA ALA A 287 7.98 -2.90 -5.03
C ALA A 287 9.06 -2.32 -4.10
N ALA A 288 8.75 -2.27 -2.81
CA ALA A 288 9.72 -2.06 -1.73
C ALA A 288 9.83 -3.30 -0.84
N TYR A 289 10.93 -3.41 -0.09
CA TYR A 289 11.23 -4.58 0.72
C TYR A 289 11.62 -4.21 2.15
N VAL A 290 11.12 -4.97 3.13
CA VAL A 290 11.57 -4.91 4.52
C VAL A 290 12.16 -6.26 4.89
N ASN A 291 13.45 -6.30 5.19
CA ASN A 291 14.12 -7.51 5.66
C ASN A 291 14.13 -7.49 7.19
N VAL A 292 13.35 -8.37 7.80
CA VAL A 292 13.36 -8.58 9.24
C VAL A 292 14.62 -9.38 9.59
N VAL A 293 15.53 -8.76 10.34
CA VAL A 293 16.77 -9.40 10.79
C VAL A 293 16.64 -9.83 12.26
N PRO A 294 17.17 -11.01 12.65
CA PRO A 294 17.11 -11.46 14.03
C PRO A 294 17.76 -10.47 15.00
N SER A 295 17.21 -10.35 16.20
CA SER A 295 17.79 -9.46 17.22
C SER A 295 19.20 -9.96 17.63
N PRO A 296 20.21 -9.07 17.73
CA PRO A 296 21.58 -9.47 18.06
C PRO A 296 21.73 -10.22 19.40
N GLY A 297 20.78 -10.06 20.32
CA GLY A 297 20.84 -10.58 21.68
C GLY A 297 20.79 -12.10 21.81
N MET A 298 20.26 -12.82 20.81
CA MET A 298 20.19 -14.29 20.84
C MET A 298 21.55 -14.97 20.61
N GLY A 299 22.45 -14.33 19.85
CA GLY A 299 23.77 -14.90 19.57
C GLY A 299 24.75 -14.76 20.74
N VAL A 300 24.76 -13.61 21.42
CA VAL A 300 25.76 -13.28 22.44
C VAL A 300 25.55 -14.07 23.74
N MET A 301 24.29 -14.39 24.10
CA MET A 301 23.98 -15.14 25.33
C MET A 301 24.50 -16.59 25.31
N VAL A 302 24.58 -17.23 24.13
CA VAL A 302 25.16 -18.58 24.01
C VAL A 302 26.67 -18.56 24.25
N PHE A 303 27.36 -17.52 23.77
CA PHE A 303 28.81 -17.38 24.01
C PHE A 303 29.12 -16.99 25.46
N ALA A 304 28.32 -16.12 26.09
CA ALA A 304 28.51 -15.77 27.50
C ALA A 304 28.26 -16.96 28.45
N ALA A 305 27.24 -17.80 28.19
CA ALA A 305 26.99 -19.00 28.98
C ALA A 305 28.08 -20.07 28.79
N GLY A 306 28.65 -20.19 27.58
CA GLY A 306 29.77 -21.08 27.29
C GLY A 306 31.09 -20.68 27.97
N VAL A 307 31.34 -19.38 28.13
CA VAL A 307 32.57 -18.88 28.79
C VAL A 307 32.49 -19.03 30.32
N VAL A 308 31.31 -18.91 30.92
CA VAL A 308 31.14 -19.10 32.39
C VAL A 308 31.29 -20.58 32.80
N THR A 309 30.99 -21.54 31.93
CA THR A 309 31.14 -22.98 32.25
C THR A 309 32.59 -23.50 32.14
N LEU A 310 33.51 -22.76 31.51
CA LEU A 310 34.92 -23.16 31.37
C LEU A 310 35.84 -22.68 32.52
N ARG A 311 35.33 -21.91 33.50
CA ARG A 311 36.17 -21.30 34.56
C ARG A 311 36.12 -21.99 35.93
N ARG A 312 35.79 -23.30 36.00
CA ARG A 312 35.79 -24.03 37.27
C ARG A 312 36.46 -25.41 37.19
N ARG A 313 37.74 -25.43 36.80
CA ARG A 313 38.70 -26.51 37.11
C ARG A 313 40.10 -25.94 37.30
N ARG A 314 40.39 -25.44 38.49
CA ARG A 314 41.71 -25.47 39.13
C ARG A 314 41.50 -25.72 40.61
#